data_AF-A0AAV2HQS2-F1
#
_entry.id   AF-A0AAV2HQS2-F1
#
_cell.length_a   1.000
_cell.length_b   1.000
_cell.length_c   1.000
_cell.angle_alpha   90.00
_cell.angle_beta   90.00
_cell.angle_gamma   90.00
#
_symmetry.space_group_name_H-M   'P 1'
#
loop_
_entity.id
_entity.type
_entity.pdbx_description
1 polymer ?
#
loop_
_entity_poly.entity_id
_entity_poly.type
_entity_poly.pdbx_seq_one_letter_code
_entity_poly.pdbx_strand_id
1 'polypeptide(L)'
;SNHFEEVSLCSAHDLDDVRHLLKEWLAAGSEPQPEDVQLVSDYFIRLVESENLEQAYCLLKFVKRKEANLKNSKWLDCLRNL
;
A
#
# COMPACT_ATOMS: atom_id res chain seq x y z
N SER A 1 -23.10 1.10 -18.32
CA SER A 1 -22.96 1.70 -16.98
C SER A 1 -21.50 1.66 -16.59
N ASN A 2 -20.76 2.74 -16.79
CA ASN A 2 -19.39 2.85 -16.29
C ASN A 2 -19.49 3.30 -14.83
N HIS A 3 -19.59 2.34 -13.90
CA HIS A 3 -19.16 2.63 -12.54
C HIS A 3 -17.64 2.71 -12.60
N PHE A 4 -17.10 3.94 -12.54
CA PHE A 4 -15.75 4.12 -12.03
C PHE A 4 -15.83 3.69 -10.57
N GLU A 5 -15.63 2.40 -10.30
CA GLU A 5 -15.46 1.95 -8.91
C GLU A 5 -14.25 2.66 -8.35
N GLU A 6 -14.50 3.52 -7.39
CA GLU A 6 -13.46 4.29 -6.70
C GLU A 6 -12.45 3.32 -6.09
N VAL A 7 -11.17 3.49 -6.45
CA VAL A 7 -10.10 2.57 -6.04
C VAL A 7 -9.92 2.65 -4.53
N SER A 8 -10.08 1.51 -3.84
CA SER A 8 -9.98 1.42 -2.38
C SER A 8 -9.13 0.25 -1.90
N LEU A 9 -8.54 0.41 -0.71
CA LEU A 9 -7.82 -0.63 0.02
C LEU A 9 -8.65 -1.00 1.26
N CYS A 10 -9.19 -2.23 1.32
CA CYS A 10 -10.05 -2.66 2.43
C CYS A 10 -11.15 -1.64 2.78
N SER A 11 -11.83 -1.07 1.77
CA SER A 11 -12.82 0.02 1.87
C SER A 11 -12.29 1.43 2.19
N ALA A 12 -10.99 1.63 2.40
CA ALA A 12 -10.40 2.95 2.51
C ALA A 12 -10.17 3.56 1.12
N HIS A 13 -10.80 4.71 0.86
CA HIS A 13 -10.69 5.45 -0.39
C HIS A 13 -9.68 6.60 -0.27
N ASP A 14 -9.75 7.34 0.84
CA ASP A 14 -8.94 8.54 1.06
C ASP A 14 -7.51 8.20 1.48
N LEU A 15 -6.59 9.10 1.09
CA LEU A 15 -5.16 8.96 1.32
C LEU A 15 -4.79 8.71 2.78
N ASP A 16 -5.46 9.37 3.73
CA ASP A 16 -5.12 9.27 5.14
C ASP A 16 -5.60 7.96 5.78
N ASP A 17 -6.76 7.45 5.37
CA ASP A 17 -7.27 6.15 5.81
C ASP A 17 -6.41 5.02 5.25
N VAL A 18 -6.04 5.10 3.96
CA VAL A 18 -5.12 4.14 3.34
C VAL A 18 -3.75 4.17 4.02
N ARG A 19 -3.23 5.35 4.37
CA ARG A 19 -1.99 5.47 5.17
C ARG A 19 -2.15 4.85 6.55
N HIS A 20 -3.32 4.96 7.18
CA HIS A 20 -3.57 4.36 8.48
C HIS A 20 -3.48 2.83 8.38
N LEU A 21 -4.18 2.23 7.42
CA LEU A 21 -4.13 0.79 7.17
C LEU A 21 -2.71 0.30 6.87
N LEU A 22 -1.96 1.02 6.01
CA LEU A 22 -0.57 0.65 5.73
C LEU A 22 0.33 0.78 6.96
N LYS A 23 0.08 1.74 7.86
CA LYS A 23 0.83 1.82 9.13
C LYS A 23 0.55 0.63 10.02
N GLU A 24 -0.71 0.23 10.15
CA GLU A 24 -1.12 -0.91 10.97
C GLU A 24 -0.55 -2.21 10.41
N TRP A 25 -0.66 -2.41 9.09
CA TRP A 25 -0.09 -3.55 8.41
C TRP A 25 1.43 -3.65 8.61
N LEU A 26 2.16 -2.56 8.43
CA LEU A 26 3.61 -2.53 8.67
C LEU A 26 4.01 -2.69 10.15
N ALA A 27 3.08 -2.43 11.07
CA ALA A 27 3.27 -2.66 12.49
C ALA A 27 2.83 -4.09 12.92
N ALA A 28 2.16 -4.83 12.04
CA ALA A 28 1.62 -6.14 12.34
C ALA A 28 2.71 -7.22 12.27
N GLY A 29 2.88 -7.94 13.38
CA GLY A 29 3.66 -9.18 13.40
C GLY A 29 5.14 -9.07 13.04
N SER A 30 5.77 -10.24 12.87
CA SER A 30 7.19 -10.37 12.54
C SER A 30 7.47 -10.40 11.04
N GLU A 31 6.47 -10.59 10.19
CA GLU A 31 6.64 -10.70 8.74
C GLU A 31 5.34 -10.41 7.97
N PRO A 32 5.43 -9.86 6.74
CA PRO A 32 4.27 -9.62 5.91
C PRO A 32 3.66 -10.94 5.44
N GLN A 33 2.32 -11.04 5.50
CA GLN A 33 1.61 -12.19 4.95
C GLN A 33 1.47 -12.04 3.43
N PRO A 34 1.69 -13.10 2.63
CA PRO A 34 1.65 -13.04 1.17
C PRO A 34 0.35 -12.46 0.60
N GLU A 35 -0.79 -12.80 1.20
CA GLU A 35 -2.11 -12.29 0.83
C GLU A 35 -2.22 -10.77 0.98
N ASP A 36 -1.70 -10.21 2.07
CA ASP A 36 -1.72 -8.77 2.30
C ASP A 36 -0.76 -8.05 1.34
N VAL A 37 0.40 -8.65 1.04
CA VAL A 37 1.35 -8.11 0.05
C VAL A 37 0.66 -8.00 -1.30
N GLN A 38 0.04 -9.09 -1.76
CA GLN A 38 -0.67 -9.11 -3.03
C GLN A 38 -1.79 -8.06 -3.06
N LEU A 39 -2.58 -7.97 -2.00
CA LEU A 39 -3.66 -7.00 -1.88
C LEU A 39 -3.16 -5.55 -2.01
N VAL A 40 -2.06 -5.22 -1.32
CA VAL A 40 -1.48 -3.86 -1.37
C VAL A 40 -0.85 -3.59 -2.74
N SER A 41 -0.15 -4.56 -3.34
CA SER A 41 0.40 -4.44 -4.70
C SER A 41 -0.71 -4.22 -5.74
N ASP A 42 -1.79 -5.00 -5.69
CA ASP A 42 -2.94 -4.86 -6.59
C ASP A 42 -3.60 -3.50 -6.43
N TYR A 43 -3.66 -2.97 -5.21
CA TYR A 43 -4.16 -1.63 -4.97
C TYR A 43 -3.28 -0.54 -5.62
N PHE A 44 -1.95 -0.64 -5.53
CA PHE A 44 -1.06 0.29 -6.23
C PHE A 44 -1.20 0.21 -7.76
N ILE A 45 -1.34 -1.01 -8.30
CA ILE A 45 -1.58 -1.23 -9.73
C ILE A 45 -2.90 -0.56 -10.16
N ARG A 46 -3.99 -0.79 -9.42
CA ARG A 46 -5.29 -0.18 -9.69
C ARG A 46 -5.28 1.34 -9.63
N LEU A 47 -4.51 1.93 -8.71
CA LEU A 47 -4.32 3.39 -8.67
C LEU A 47 -3.68 3.91 -9.95
N VAL A 48 -2.68 3.20 -10.48
CA VAL A 48 -2.02 3.57 -11.75
C VAL A 48 -2.96 3.38 -12.94
N GLU A 49 -3.66 2.24 -13.02
CA GLU A 49 -4.63 1.94 -14.09
C GLU A 49 -5.79 2.94 -14.10
N SER A 50 -6.17 3.48 -12.94
CA SER A 50 -7.22 4.50 -12.81
C SER A 50 -6.70 5.94 -12.91
N GLU A 51 -5.44 6.12 -13.32
CA GLU A 51 -4.79 7.43 -13.46
C GLU A 51 -4.70 8.26 -12.16
N ASN A 52 -4.92 7.64 -11.00
CA ASN A 52 -4.78 8.28 -9.68
C ASN A 52 -3.30 8.29 -9.23
N LEU A 53 -2.46 8.92 -10.03
CA LEU A 53 -1.01 8.93 -9.87
C LEU A 53 -0.56 9.75 -8.66
N GLU A 54 -1.32 10.77 -8.27
CA GLU A 54 -1.00 11.60 -7.10
C GLU A 54 -1.10 10.76 -5.81
N GLN A 55 -2.18 10.01 -5.63
CA GLN A 55 -2.36 9.12 -4.48
C GLN A 55 -1.32 8.00 -4.49
N ALA A 56 -1.08 7.37 -5.65
CA ALA A 56 -0.04 6.36 -5.80
C ALA A 56 1.34 6.91 -5.39
N TYR A 57 1.71 8.09 -5.88
CA TYR A 57 2.98 8.72 -5.55
C TYR A 57 3.11 9.08 -4.05
N CYS A 58 2.05 9.62 -3.46
CA CYS A 58 2.00 9.95 -2.04
C CYS A 58 2.16 8.71 -1.14
N LEU A 59 1.54 7.60 -1.53
CA LEU A 59 1.61 6.33 -0.81
C LEU A 59 2.95 5.61 -1.02
N LEU A 60 3.51 5.60 -2.22
CA LEU A 60 4.84 5.08 -2.50
C LEU A 60 5.91 5.82 -1.67
N LYS A 61 5.84 7.16 -1.62
CA LYS A 61 6.70 7.96 -0.74
C LYS A 61 6.54 7.58 0.73
N PHE A 62 5.30 7.35 1.16
CA PHE A 62 5.02 6.94 2.53
C PHE A 62 5.67 5.58 2.85
N VAL A 63 5.50 4.58 1.99
CA VAL A 63 6.09 3.25 2.11
C VAL A 63 7.61 3.31 2.12
N LYS A 64 8.24 4.07 1.20
CA LYS A 64 9.70 4.25 1.17
C LYS A 64 10.27 4.90 2.43
N ARG A 65 9.56 5.84 3.04
CA ARG A 65 9.97 6.38 4.34
C ARG A 65 9.88 5.34 5.46
N LYS A 66 8.94 4.40 5.39
CA LYS A 66 8.85 3.31 6.35
C LYS A 66 9.97 2.29 6.14
N GLU A 67 10.32 1.98 4.89
CA GLU A 67 11.49 1.14 4.55
C GLU A 67 12.75 1.63 5.27
N ALA A 68 13.06 2.93 5.21
CA ALA A 68 14.24 3.50 5.85
C ALA A 68 14.31 3.31 7.38
N ASN A 69 13.18 3.04 8.04
CA ASN A 69 13.09 2.86 9.50
C ASN A 69 12.95 1.39 9.92
N LEU A 70 12.76 0.47 8.98
CA LEU A 70 12.58 -0.95 9.27
C LEU A 70 13.93 -1.65 9.38
N LYS A 71 14.06 -2.49 10.42
CA LYS A 71 15.24 -3.35 10.63
C LYS A 71 15.01 -4.79 10.20
N ASN A 72 13.77 -5.16 9.89
CA ASN A 72 13.39 -6.51 9.55
C ASN A 72 13.59 -6.75 8.05
N SER A 73 14.47 -7.68 7.69
CA SER A 73 14.81 -7.96 6.29
C SER A 73 13.62 -8.44 5.47
N LYS A 74 12.70 -9.22 6.04
CA LYS A 74 11.51 -9.71 5.32
C LYS A 74 10.59 -8.56 4.92
N TRP A 75 10.39 -7.61 5.82
CA TRP A 75 9.62 -6.40 5.52
C TRP A 75 10.35 -5.49 4.53
N LEU A 76 11.67 -5.33 4.63
CA LEU A 76 12.45 -4.57 3.65
C LEU A 76 12.35 -5.19 2.25
N ASP A 77 12.47 -6.50 2.14
CA ASP A 77 12.35 -7.22 0.86
C ASP A 77 10.94 -7.09 0.30
N CYS A 78 9.90 -7.21 1.13
CA CYS A 78 8.52 -6.94 0.72
C CYS A 78 8.35 -5.53 0.14
N LEU A 79 8.77 -4.48 0.86
CA LEU A 79 8.61 -3.08 0.42
C LEU A 79 9.44 -2.70 -0.83
N ARG A 80 10.44 -3.50 -1.18
CA ARG A 80 11.24 -3.32 -2.40
C ARG A 80 10.61 -3.96 -3.62
N ASN A 81 9.77 -4.98 -3.43
CA ASN A 81 9.09 -5.72 -4.49
C ASN A 81 7.61 -5.32 -4.64
N LEU A 82 7.14 -4.41 -3.79
CA LEU A 82 5.84 -3.73 -3.88
C LEU A 82 5.79 -2.78 -5.07
#